data_AF-A0A8T4NJD0-F1
#
_entry.id   AF-A0A8T4NJD0-F1
#
_cell.length_a   1.000
_cell.length_b   1.000
_cell.length_c   1.000
_cell.angle_alpha   90.00
_cell.angle_beta   90.00
_cell.angle_gamma   90.00
#
_symmetry.space_group_name_H-M   'P 1'
#
loop_
_entity.id
_entity.type
_entity.pdbx_description
1 polymer ?
#
loop_
_entity_poly.entity_id
_entity_poly.type
_entity_poly.pdbx_seq_one_letter_code
_entity_poly.pdbx_strand_id
1 'polypeptide(L)' 'MARKCIYCKNEIADESVIDFCRRCGVGVWGEKMFNAIVQGMEKSRDNGDLFQGSITDSFSDSQHNKATRRF' A
#
# COMPACT_ATOMS: atom_id res chain seq x y z
N MET A 1 -6.02 -16.98 -6.34
CA MET A 1 -6.17 -16.49 -7.73
C MET A 1 -4.91 -15.73 -8.02
N ALA A 2 -4.16 -16.11 -9.05
CA ALA A 2 -2.87 -15.47 -9.31
C ALA A 2 -3.04 -13.97 -9.60
N ARG A 3 -2.24 -13.14 -8.91
CA ARG A 3 -2.18 -11.70 -9.20
C ARG A 3 -1.68 -11.46 -10.62
N LYS A 4 -2.14 -10.37 -11.24
CA LYS A 4 -1.77 -10.00 -12.60
C LYS A 4 -1.20 -8.59 -12.65
N CYS A 5 -0.15 -8.42 -13.45
CA CYS A 5 0.43 -7.12 -13.74
C CYS A 5 -0.63 -6.16 -14.29
N ILE A 6 -0.77 -4.99 -13.67
CA ILE A 6 -1.76 -3.98 -14.09
C ILE A 6 -1.55 -3.54 -15.55
N TYR A 7 -0.31 -3.58 -16.05
CA TYR A 7 0.06 -3.15 -17.40
C TYR A 7 -0.07 -4.26 -18.44
N CYS A 8 0.70 -5.35 -18.30
CA CYS A 8 0.80 -6.37 -19.34
C CYS A 8 -0.02 -7.63 -19.05
N LYS A 9 -0.76 -7.67 -17.93
CA LYS A 9 -1.59 -8.79 -17.48
C LYS A 9 -0.84 -10.12 -17.28
N ASN A 10 0.49 -10.11 -17.32
CA ASN A 10 1.30 -11.26 -16.98
C ASN A 10 1.13 -11.64 -15.51
N GLU A 11 1.34 -12.92 -15.20
CA GLU A 11 1.25 -13.44 -13.85
C GLU A 11 2.31 -12.79 -12.93
N ILE A 12 1.89 -12.50 -11.71
CA ILE A 12 2.71 -11.99 -10.60
C ILE A 12 2.51 -12.95 -9.43
N ALA A 13 3.59 -13.24 -8.72
CA ALA A 13 3.55 -14.08 -7.53
C ALA A 13 2.60 -13.48 -6.47
N ASP A 14 1.83 -14.33 -5.79
CA ASP A 14 0.82 -13.86 -4.83
C ASP A 14 1.49 -13.20 -3.60
N GLU A 15 2.73 -13.57 -3.27
CA GLU A 15 3.54 -12.94 -2.22
C GLU A 15 4.14 -11.57 -2.60
N SER A 16 3.98 -11.12 -3.85
CA SER A 16 4.51 -9.83 -4.32
C SER A 16 3.83 -8.64 -3.64
N VAL A 17 4.64 -7.70 -3.14
CA VAL A 17 4.16 -6.41 -2.58
C VAL A 17 3.76 -5.39 -3.65
N ILE A 18 3.93 -5.74 -4.93
CA ILE A 18 3.62 -4.88 -6.08
C ILE A 18 2.66 -5.56 -7.06
N ASP A 19 1.84 -4.76 -7.75
CA ASP A 19 0.86 -5.20 -8.75
C ASP A 19 1.36 -5.01 -10.20
N PHE A 20 2.65 -4.78 -10.41
CA PHE A 20 3.27 -4.66 -11.73
C PHE A 20 4.52 -5.54 -11.83
N CYS A 21 4.77 -6.10 -13.01
CA CYS A 21 5.95 -6.95 -13.20
C CYS A 21 7.22 -6.11 -13.38
N ARG A 22 8.39 -6.71 -13.14
CA ARG A 22 9.70 -6.06 -13.29
C ARG A 22 9.87 -5.38 -14.64
N ARG A 23 9.51 -6.04 -15.74
CA ARG A 23 9.65 -5.49 -17.10
C ARG A 23 8.89 -4.18 -17.26
N CYS A 24 7.64 -4.14 -16.79
CA CYS A 24 6.82 -2.93 -16.88
C CYS A 24 7.31 -1.86 -15.90
N GLY A 25 7.61 -2.20 -14.65
CA GLY A 25 8.07 -1.23 -13.66
C GLY A 25 9.40 -0.59 -14.05
N VAL A 26 10.39 -1.40 -14.47
CA VAL A 26 11.67 -0.87 -14.99
C VAL A 26 11.46 -0.03 -16.25
N GLY A 27 10.50 -0.40 -17.12
CA GLY A 27 10.19 0.39 -18.31
C GLY A 27 9.61 1.77 -18.02
N VAL A 28 8.88 1.93 -16.90
CA VAL A 28 8.26 3.22 -16.51
C VAL A 28 9.23 4.07 -15.69
N TRP A 29 9.91 3.49 -14.70
CA TRP A 29 10.69 4.23 -13.71
C TRP A 29 12.21 4.06 -13.82
N GLY A 30 12.69 3.10 -14.62
CA GLY A 30 14.08 2.68 -14.64
C GLY A 30 14.47 1.79 -13.47
N GLU A 31 15.62 1.12 -13.57
CA GLU A 31 16.03 0.07 -12.63
C GLU A 31 16.26 0.57 -11.20
N LYS A 32 16.89 1.73 -11.05
CA LYS A 32 17.18 2.31 -9.72
C LYS A 32 15.90 2.63 -8.96
N MET A 33 14.94 3.28 -9.63
CA MET A 33 13.69 3.70 -9.00
C MET A 33 12.78 2.49 -8.75
N PHE A 34 12.71 1.54 -9.69
CA PHE A 34 12.01 0.28 -9.49
C PHE A 34 12.50 -0.42 -8.22
N ASN A 35 13.82 -0.56 -8.05
CA ASN A 35 14.40 -1.18 -6.86
C ASN A 35 14.06 -0.41 -5.58
N ALA A 36 14.08 0.93 -5.61
CA ALA A 36 13.72 1.75 -4.45
C ALA A 36 12.26 1.58 -4.06
N ILE A 37 11.33 1.54 -5.03
CA ILE A 37 9.90 1.31 -4.80
C ILE A 37 9.68 -0.07 -4.16
N VAL A 38 10.25 -1.12 -4.76
CA VAL A 38 10.12 -2.48 -4.23
C VAL A 38 10.68 -2.57 -2.81
N GLN A 39 11.88 -2.06 -2.57
CA GLN A 39 12.47 -2.04 -1.23
C GLN A 39 11.65 -1.25 -0.21
N GLY A 40 11.05 -0.13 -0.61
CA GLY A 40 10.16 0.65 0.25
C GLY A 40 8.91 -0.15 0.64
N MET A 41 8.26 -0.77 -0.34
CA MET A 41 7.06 -1.59 -0.12
C MET A 41 7.34 -2.83 0.73
N GLU A 42 8.47 -3.51 0.51
CA GLU A 42 8.90 -4.66 1.32
C GLU A 42 9.15 -4.25 2.78
N LYS A 43 9.83 -3.11 3.01
CA LYS A 43 10.01 -2.57 4.37
C LYS A 43 8.68 -2.24 5.04
N SER A 44 7.74 -1.65 4.30
CA SER A 44 6.39 -1.39 4.82
C SER A 44 5.65 -2.69 5.15
N ARG A 45 5.87 -3.78 4.41
CA ARG A 45 5.30 -5.11 4.73
C ARG A 45 5.83 -5.60 6.06
N ASP A 46 7.15 -5.56 6.22
CA ASP A 46 7.83 -6.06 7.40
C ASP A 46 7.48 -5.23 8.65
N ASN A 47 7.23 -3.93 8.49
CA ASN A 47 6.79 -3.04 9.56
C ASN A 47 5.28 -3.14 9.88
N GLY A 48 4.50 -3.87 9.08
CA GLY A 48 3.04 -3.98 9.24
C GLY A 48 2.24 -2.74 8.77
N ASP A 49 2.89 -1.80 8.09
CA ASP A 49 2.30 -0.52 7.64
C ASP A 49 1.61 -0.61 6.27
N LEU A 50 1.75 -1.75 5.56
CA LEU A 50 0.99 -1.96 4.32
C LEU A 50 -0.52 -1.96 4.52
N PHE A 51 -0.98 -2.27 5.73
CA PHE A 51 -2.41 -2.25 6.07
C PHE A 51 -2.77 -0.94 6.77
N GLN A 52 -2.83 0.13 5.98
CA GLN A 52 -3.39 1.40 6.43
C GLN A 52 -4.93 1.26 6.43
N GLY A 53 -5.46 0.64 7.49
CA GLY A 53 -6.87 0.33 7.80
C GLY A 53 -7.91 0.58 6.69
N SER A 54 -8.63 -0.46 6.25
CA SER A 54 -9.79 -0.28 5.38
C SER A 54 -10.81 0.65 6.06
N ILE A 55 -11.30 1.66 5.34
CA ILE A 55 -12.32 2.62 5.80
C ILE A 55 -13.69 1.93 6.08
N THR A 56 -13.76 0.60 6.07
CA THR A 56 -15.04 -0.14 6.11
C THR A 56 -15.57 -0.50 7.48
N ASP A 57 -14.87 -0.25 8.59
CA ASP A 57 -15.43 -0.60 9.90
C ASP A 57 -15.21 0.46 10.98
N SER A 58 -16.33 1.02 11.43
CA SER A 58 -16.55 1.79 12.67
C SER A 58 -16.43 3.32 12.58
N PHE A 59 -17.39 3.95 11.89
CA PHE A 59 -17.97 5.19 12.44
C PHE A 59 -18.79 4.82 13.68
N SER A 60 -18.13 4.70 14.83
CA SER A 60 -18.80 4.92 16.10
C SER A 60 -18.29 6.23 16.66
N ASP A 61 -19.06 7.29 16.40
CA ASP A 61 -19.00 8.55 17.13
C ASP A 61 -18.80 8.30 18.62
N SER A 62 -17.63 8.67 19.13
CA SER A 62 -17.40 8.81 20.56
C SER A 62 -16.98 10.25 20.82
N GLN A 63 -17.98 11.00 21.26
CA GLN A 63 -17.94 12.37 21.75
C GLN A 63 -16.67 12.64 22.56
N HIS A 64 -15.80 13.53 22.07
CA HIS A 64 -14.89 14.26 22.95
C HIS A 64 -15.63 15.46 23.51
N ASN A 65 -16.26 15.24 24.67
CA ASN A 65 -16.65 16.30 25.59
C ASN A 65 -15.39 17.08 26.00
N LYS A 66 -15.28 18.34 25.55
CA LYS A 66 -14.51 19.37 26.25
C LYS A 66 -15.43 20.53 26.60
N ALA A 67 -16.29 20.30 27.59
CA ALA A 67 -16.86 21.36 28.39
C ALA A 67 -15.73 22.02 29.20
N THR A 68 -15.34 23.24 28.83
CA THR A 68 -14.88 24.23 29.81
C THR A 68 -15.25 25.62 29.33
N ARG A 69 -16.30 26.18 29.94
CA ARG A 69 -16.58 27.61 30.00
C ARG A 69 -15.32 28.37 30.44
N ARG A 70 -15.10 29.58 29.93
CA ARG A 70 -15.11 30.83 30.72
C ARG A 70 -14.72 32.04 29.88
N PHE A 71 -15.64 33.02 29.92
CA PHE A 71 -15.55 34.47 29.70
C PHE A 71 -14.93 35.00 28.41
#